data_AF-A0A2S9FK59-F1
#
_entry.id   AF-A0A2S9FK59-F1
#
_cell.length_a   1.000
_cell.length_b   1.000
_cell.length_c   1.000
_cell.angle_alpha   90.00
_cell.angle_beta   90.00
_cell.angle_gamma   90.00
#
_symmetry.space_group_name_H-M   'P 1'
#
loop_
_entity.id
_entity.type
_entity.pdbx_description
1 polymer ?
#
loop_
_entity_poly.entity_id
_entity_poly.type
_entity_poly.pdbx_seq_one_letter_code
_entity_poly.pdbx_strand_id
1 'polypeptide(L)'
;AVLDAARAARQLPGTGLAPEGPVALYGYSQGGAATASAAELAPSYAPDLPIVGTYAGAPPADLSGLLPSLDGSVTAGILGYVINSAIASYPEFADTIHHALTPDGEDLLAKTQNQCLAETMANFSFRHVQRYFAVDIAIAPTMEPFKSLFDQQRIGRLTPNAPVLIVSNRYDPLVP
;
A
#
# COMPACT_ATOMS: atom_id res chain seq x y z
N ALA A 1 2.04 -7.32 -10.94
CA ALA A 1 1.01 -8.01 -10.12
C ALA A 1 -0.42 -7.76 -10.61
N VAL A 2 -1.05 -6.60 -10.33
CA VAL A 2 -2.45 -6.32 -10.77
C VAL A 2 -2.62 -6.45 -12.29
N LEU A 3 -1.70 -5.87 -13.07
CA LEU A 3 -1.71 -5.98 -14.53
C LEU A 3 -1.54 -7.43 -15.01
N ASP A 4 -0.68 -8.22 -14.36
CA ASP A 4 -0.48 -9.63 -14.71
C ASP A 4 -1.69 -10.49 -14.33
N ALA A 5 -2.38 -10.16 -13.23
CA ALA A 5 -3.64 -10.80 -12.88
C ALA A 5 -4.68 -10.58 -13.99
N ALA A 6 -4.74 -9.37 -14.59
CA ALA A 6 -5.60 -9.11 -15.73
C ALA A 6 -5.18 -9.90 -16.98
N ARG A 7 -3.87 -10.00 -17.28
CA ARG A 7 -3.36 -10.85 -18.37
C ARG A 7 -3.70 -12.32 -18.16
N ALA A 8 -3.51 -12.84 -16.94
CA ALA A 8 -3.79 -14.23 -16.59
C ALA A 8 -5.28 -14.54 -16.70
N ALA A 9 -6.15 -13.64 -16.24
CA ALA A 9 -7.60 -13.80 -16.36
C ALA A 9 -8.04 -13.95 -17.83
N ARG A 10 -7.47 -13.17 -18.75
CA ARG A 10 -7.74 -13.24 -20.20
C ARG A 10 -7.32 -14.58 -20.84
N GLN A 11 -6.39 -15.30 -20.22
CA GLN A 11 -5.90 -16.59 -20.70
C GLN A 11 -6.62 -17.79 -20.07
N LEU A 12 -7.49 -17.56 -19.08
CA LEU A 12 -8.15 -18.63 -18.35
C LEU A 12 -9.25 -19.28 -19.22
N PRO A 13 -9.15 -20.59 -19.52
CA PRO A 13 -10.16 -21.29 -20.32
C PRO A 13 -11.47 -21.41 -19.55
N GLY A 14 -12.58 -21.58 -20.28
CA GLY A 14 -13.91 -21.76 -19.68
C GLY A 14 -14.51 -20.50 -19.06
N THR A 15 -13.93 -19.33 -19.34
CA THR A 15 -14.50 -18.03 -18.97
C THR A 15 -15.31 -17.44 -20.11
N GLY A 16 -16.20 -16.48 -19.80
CA GLY A 16 -16.87 -15.64 -20.80
C GLY A 16 -16.04 -14.45 -21.27
N LEU A 17 -14.74 -14.39 -20.93
CA LEU A 17 -13.88 -13.26 -21.25
C LEU A 17 -13.46 -13.34 -22.73
N ALA A 18 -13.71 -12.27 -23.46
CA ALA A 18 -13.13 -12.11 -24.78
C ALA A 18 -11.60 -11.94 -24.64
N PRO A 19 -10.78 -12.68 -25.41
CA PRO A 19 -9.34 -12.54 -25.34
C PRO A 19 -8.87 -11.10 -25.49
N GLU A 20 -9.48 -10.29 -26.36
CA GLU A 20 -9.19 -8.86 -26.57
C GLU A 20 -10.23 -7.91 -25.95
N GLY A 21 -10.98 -8.39 -24.96
CA GLY A 21 -12.00 -7.59 -24.28
C GLY A 21 -11.41 -6.45 -23.45
N PRO A 22 -12.19 -5.37 -23.21
CA PRO A 22 -11.73 -4.23 -22.44
C PRO A 22 -11.41 -4.60 -20.99
N VAL A 23 -10.40 -3.95 -20.41
CA VAL A 23 -9.99 -4.11 -19.01
C VAL A 23 -10.31 -2.84 -18.24
N ALA A 24 -10.94 -2.98 -17.08
CA ALA A 24 -11.11 -1.89 -16.12
C ALA A 24 -10.43 -2.25 -14.80
N LEU A 25 -9.78 -1.28 -14.17
CA LEU A 25 -9.16 -1.44 -12.86
C LEU A 25 -10.06 -0.80 -11.80
N TYR A 26 -10.29 -1.49 -10.68
CA TYR A 26 -11.11 -0.98 -9.58
C TYR A 26 -10.49 -1.34 -8.24
N GLY A 27 -10.29 -0.35 -7.36
CA GLY A 27 -9.75 -0.56 -6.02
C GLY A 27 -10.17 0.54 -5.04
N TYR A 28 -10.24 0.19 -3.75
CA TYR A 28 -10.53 1.11 -2.64
C TYR A 28 -9.48 0.96 -1.53
N SER A 29 -9.15 2.04 -0.81
CA SER A 29 -8.13 2.05 0.25
C SER A 29 -6.77 1.57 -0.28
N GLN A 30 -6.09 0.62 0.38
CA GLN A 30 -4.86 0.01 -0.14
C GLN A 30 -5.06 -0.63 -1.53
N GLY A 31 -6.26 -1.14 -1.82
CA GLY A 31 -6.62 -1.60 -3.15
C GLY A 31 -6.67 -0.46 -4.18
N GLY A 32 -7.07 0.74 -3.75
CA GLY A 32 -7.04 1.97 -4.57
C GLY A 32 -5.61 2.39 -4.90
N ALA A 33 -4.68 2.28 -3.94
CA ALA A 33 -3.25 2.48 -4.22
C ALA A 33 -2.71 1.42 -5.20
N ALA A 34 -3.08 0.14 -5.03
CA ALA A 34 -2.67 -0.91 -5.94
C ALA A 34 -3.18 -0.70 -7.38
N THR A 35 -4.44 -0.26 -7.55
CA THR A 35 -4.99 0.03 -8.89
C THR A 35 -4.46 1.32 -9.49
N ALA A 36 -4.22 2.36 -8.69
CA ALA A 36 -3.60 3.60 -9.16
C ALA A 36 -2.15 3.37 -9.61
N SER A 37 -1.36 2.60 -8.84
CA SER A 37 -0.01 2.19 -9.22
C SER A 37 -0.01 1.34 -10.50
N ALA A 38 -0.96 0.40 -10.62
CA ALA A 38 -1.12 -0.38 -11.85
C ALA A 38 -1.46 0.49 -13.06
N ALA A 39 -2.34 1.49 -12.90
CA ALA A 39 -2.72 2.41 -13.98
C ALA A 39 -1.54 3.26 -14.46
N GLU A 40 -0.70 3.77 -13.55
CA GLU A 40 0.43 4.61 -13.93
C GLU A 40 1.60 3.80 -14.53
N LEU A 41 1.73 2.51 -14.17
CA LEU A 41 2.70 1.57 -14.75
C LEU A 41 2.24 0.94 -16.07
N ALA A 42 0.94 0.94 -16.38
CA ALA A 42 0.40 0.28 -17.56
C ALA A 42 1.09 0.65 -18.89
N PRO A 43 1.42 1.92 -19.19
CA PRO A 43 2.04 2.28 -20.47
C PRO A 43 3.40 1.60 -20.71
N SER A 44 4.20 1.40 -19.66
CA SER A 44 5.54 0.81 -19.77
C SER A 44 5.56 -0.70 -19.51
N TYR A 45 4.71 -1.18 -18.61
CA TYR A 45 4.72 -2.57 -18.17
C TYR A 45 3.71 -3.46 -18.92
N ALA A 46 2.55 -2.90 -19.27
CA ALA A 46 1.48 -3.63 -19.94
C ALA A 46 0.76 -2.85 -21.05
N PRO A 47 1.51 -2.35 -22.06
CA PRO A 47 0.93 -1.57 -23.16
C PRO A 47 -0.03 -2.39 -24.03
N ASP A 48 0.01 -3.73 -23.94
CA ASP A 48 -0.86 -4.68 -24.62
C ASP A 48 -2.24 -4.84 -23.96
N LEU A 49 -2.43 -4.38 -22.71
CA LEU A 49 -3.72 -4.47 -22.04
C LEU A 49 -4.66 -3.35 -22.55
N PRO A 50 -5.86 -3.69 -23.04
CA PRO A 50 -6.85 -2.71 -23.48
C PRO A 50 -7.56 -2.07 -22.28
N ILE A 51 -6.83 -1.31 -21.47
CA ILE A 51 -7.37 -0.63 -20.29
C ILE A 51 -8.25 0.53 -20.75
N VAL A 52 -9.53 0.50 -20.39
CA VAL A 52 -10.52 1.52 -20.78
C VAL A 52 -10.84 2.50 -19.65
N GLY A 53 -10.43 2.20 -18.43
CA GLY A 53 -10.60 3.10 -17.29
C GLY A 53 -10.11 2.51 -15.98
N THR A 54 -9.81 3.39 -15.03
CA THR A 54 -9.45 3.03 -13.66
C THR A 54 -10.29 3.80 -12.66
N TYR A 55 -10.78 3.11 -11.63
CA TYR A 55 -11.30 3.69 -10.41
C TYR A 55 -10.32 3.44 -9.24
N ALA A 56 -9.91 4.50 -8.57
CA ALA A 56 -9.08 4.46 -7.37
C ALA A 56 -9.76 5.25 -6.24
N GLY A 57 -10.39 4.53 -5.33
CA GLY A 57 -11.04 5.10 -4.14
C GLY A 57 -10.09 5.14 -2.95
N ALA A 58 -10.03 6.27 -2.25
CA ALA A 58 -9.18 6.54 -1.08
C ALA A 58 -7.75 5.94 -1.20
N PRO A 59 -7.02 6.16 -2.30
CA PRO A 59 -5.69 5.59 -2.45
C PRO A 59 -4.70 6.27 -1.49
N PRO A 60 -3.99 5.54 -0.60
CA PRO A 60 -2.86 6.11 0.13
C PRO A 60 -1.70 6.37 -0.84
N ALA A 61 -1.71 7.55 -1.47
CA ALA A 61 -0.79 7.89 -2.56
C ALA A 61 0.58 8.38 -2.09
N ASP A 62 0.67 8.89 -0.86
CA ASP A 62 1.91 9.34 -0.23
C ASP A 62 2.02 8.76 1.18
N LEU A 63 2.83 7.70 1.32
CA LEU A 63 3.00 7.01 2.60
C LEU A 63 3.72 7.86 3.65
N SER A 64 4.45 8.91 3.26
CA SER A 64 5.10 9.80 4.24
C SER A 64 4.10 10.56 5.12
N GLY A 65 2.87 10.76 4.63
CA GLY A 65 1.77 11.39 5.36
C GLY A 65 0.88 10.42 6.14
N LEU A 66 1.13 9.11 6.07
CA LEU A 66 0.26 8.09 6.66
C LEU A 66 0.42 7.96 8.19
N LEU A 67 1.63 8.14 8.72
CA LEU A 67 1.90 7.92 10.14
C LEU A 67 1.01 8.76 11.08
N PRO A 68 0.77 10.06 10.82
CA PRO A 68 -0.16 10.86 11.62
C PRO A 68 -1.61 10.34 11.63
N SER A 69 -2.10 9.68 10.58
CA SER A 69 -3.47 9.13 10.57
C SER A 69 -3.57 7.78 11.29
N LEU A 70 -2.45 7.06 11.45
CA LEU A 70 -2.38 5.81 12.18
C LEU A 70 -2.21 6.01 13.69
N ASP A 71 -1.51 7.08 14.11
CA ASP A 71 -1.23 7.30 15.54
C ASP A 71 -2.51 7.43 16.37
N GLY A 72 -2.67 6.54 17.35
CA GLY A 72 -3.83 6.55 18.24
C GLY A 72 -5.17 6.23 17.56
N SER A 73 -5.19 5.80 16.30
CA SER A 73 -6.41 5.45 15.59
C SER A 73 -6.80 3.97 15.75
N VAL A 74 -8.01 3.61 15.33
CA VAL A 74 -8.49 2.21 15.35
C VAL A 74 -7.65 1.30 14.43
N THR A 75 -6.93 1.89 13.46
CA THR A 75 -6.08 1.18 12.50
C THR A 75 -4.60 1.25 12.81
N ALA A 76 -4.19 1.71 14.01
CA ALA A 76 -2.77 1.83 14.38
C ALA A 76 -1.94 0.55 14.09
N GLY A 77 -2.54 -0.63 14.26
CA GLY A 77 -1.89 -1.92 13.97
C GLY A 77 -1.56 -2.17 12.49
N ILE A 78 -2.17 -1.46 11.53
CA ILE A 78 -1.83 -1.54 10.09
C ILE A 78 -0.37 -1.18 9.85
N LEU A 79 0.25 -0.39 10.73
CA LEU A 79 1.67 -0.10 10.70
C LEU A 79 2.53 -1.39 10.61
N GLY A 80 2.11 -2.46 11.29
CA GLY A 80 2.80 -3.76 11.22
C GLY A 80 2.79 -4.36 9.81
N TYR A 81 1.69 -4.20 9.06
CA TYR A 81 1.61 -4.64 7.66
C TYR A 81 2.55 -3.84 6.75
N VAL A 82 2.61 -2.52 6.96
CA VAL A 82 3.49 -1.63 6.18
C VAL A 82 4.95 -2.04 6.38
N ILE A 83 5.37 -2.22 7.63
CA ILE A 83 6.76 -2.57 7.95
C ILE A 83 7.10 -4.00 7.49
N ASN A 84 6.23 -4.97 7.73
CA ASN A 84 6.41 -6.34 7.23
C ASN A 84 6.51 -6.36 5.69
N SER A 85 5.70 -5.57 4.99
CA SER A 85 5.78 -5.45 3.51
C SER A 85 7.09 -4.81 3.06
N ALA A 86 7.59 -3.80 3.78
CA ALA A 86 8.86 -3.15 3.46
C ALA A 86 10.04 -4.13 3.62
N ILE A 87 10.09 -4.88 4.73
CA ILE A 87 11.10 -5.91 4.98
C ILE A 87 11.05 -6.99 3.89
N ALA A 88 9.86 -7.46 3.54
CA ALA A 88 9.70 -8.51 2.53
C ALA A 88 10.06 -8.05 1.11
N SER A 89 9.81 -6.76 0.79
CA SER A 89 10.05 -6.21 -0.54
C SER A 89 11.48 -5.68 -0.73
N TYR A 90 12.13 -5.27 0.37
CA TYR A 90 13.47 -4.67 0.40
C TYR A 90 14.32 -5.31 1.52
N PRO A 91 14.66 -6.60 1.39
CA PRO A 91 15.36 -7.35 2.43
C PRO A 91 16.74 -6.76 2.77
N GLU A 92 17.36 -6.00 1.87
CA GLU A 92 18.60 -5.26 2.10
C GLU A 92 18.50 -4.21 3.23
N PHE A 93 17.30 -3.75 3.57
CA PHE A 93 17.06 -2.81 4.66
C PHE A 93 16.49 -3.47 5.93
N ALA A 94 16.27 -4.79 5.92
CA ALA A 94 15.65 -5.51 7.03
C ALA A 94 16.35 -5.25 8.37
N ASP A 95 17.67 -5.42 8.41
CA ASP A 95 18.46 -5.17 9.62
C ASP A 95 18.28 -3.73 10.11
N THR A 96 18.33 -2.75 9.21
CA THR A 96 18.15 -1.33 9.58
C THR A 96 16.76 -1.06 10.16
N ILE A 97 15.73 -1.67 9.57
CA ILE A 97 14.35 -1.57 10.05
C ILE A 97 14.23 -2.19 11.45
N HIS A 98 14.73 -3.41 11.66
CA HIS A 98 14.70 -4.08 12.96
C HIS A 98 15.45 -3.29 14.06
N HIS A 99 16.61 -2.70 13.74
CA HIS A 99 17.34 -1.86 14.69
C HIS A 99 16.59 -0.58 15.08
N ALA A 100 15.62 -0.14 14.27
CA ALA A 100 14.78 1.02 14.58
C ALA A 100 13.57 0.67 15.47
N LEU A 101 13.34 -0.61 15.78
CA LEU A 101 12.18 -1.08 16.54
C LEU A 101 12.52 -1.30 18.02
N THR A 102 11.50 -1.11 18.86
CA THR A 102 11.52 -1.58 20.25
C THR A 102 11.10 -3.06 20.31
N PRO A 103 11.24 -3.74 21.46
CA PRO A 103 10.65 -5.08 21.65
C PRO A 103 9.13 -5.12 21.38
N ASP A 104 8.41 -4.05 21.69
CA ASP A 104 6.98 -3.92 21.35
C ASP A 104 6.77 -3.84 19.82
N GLY A 105 7.68 -3.19 19.10
CA GLY A 105 7.67 -3.12 17.64
C GLY A 105 7.93 -4.49 17.01
N GLU A 106 8.89 -5.24 17.53
CA GLU A 106 9.14 -6.62 17.12
C GLU A 106 7.92 -7.53 17.39
N ASP A 107 7.27 -7.39 18.54
CA ASP A 107 6.01 -8.11 18.86
C ASP A 107 4.87 -7.73 17.90
N LEU A 108 4.75 -6.44 17.53
CA LEU A 108 3.80 -5.98 16.51
C LEU A 108 4.06 -6.70 15.17
N LEU A 109 5.31 -6.75 14.70
CA LEU A 109 5.65 -7.44 13.45
C LEU A 109 5.34 -8.93 13.51
N ALA A 110 5.78 -9.58 14.61
CA ALA A 110 5.61 -11.01 14.81
C ALA A 110 4.13 -11.43 14.88
N LYS A 111 3.25 -10.58 15.39
CA LYS A 111 1.80 -10.83 15.39
C LYS A 111 1.18 -10.51 14.04
N THR A 112 1.42 -9.32 13.51
CA THR A 112 0.77 -8.85 12.28
C THR A 112 1.17 -9.64 11.03
N GLN A 113 2.29 -10.35 11.02
CA GLN A 113 2.66 -11.23 9.91
C GLN A 113 1.62 -12.35 9.66
N ASN A 114 0.86 -12.75 10.69
CA ASN A 114 -0.11 -13.85 10.64
C ASN A 114 -1.56 -13.39 10.92
N GLN A 115 -1.83 -12.09 11.01
CA GLN A 115 -3.13 -11.56 11.39
C GLN A 115 -3.85 -10.88 10.22
N CYS A 116 -5.16 -11.10 10.13
CA CYS A 116 -6.04 -10.34 9.24
C CYS A 116 -6.54 -9.06 9.93
N LEU A 117 -7.08 -8.13 9.14
CA LEU A 117 -7.44 -6.78 9.58
C LEU A 117 -8.28 -6.74 10.87
N ALA A 118 -9.30 -7.60 10.99
CA ALA A 118 -10.18 -7.63 12.15
C ALA A 118 -9.43 -7.96 13.45
N GLU A 119 -8.53 -8.94 13.40
CA GLU A 119 -7.72 -9.33 14.56
C GLU A 119 -6.68 -8.28 14.92
N THR A 120 -6.03 -7.69 13.91
CA THR A 120 -5.10 -6.58 14.10
C THR A 120 -5.77 -5.39 14.77
N MET A 121 -6.98 -5.02 14.35
CA MET A 121 -7.75 -3.97 15.03
C MET A 121 -8.07 -4.36 16.48
N ALA A 122 -8.51 -5.58 16.74
CA ALA A 122 -8.84 -6.03 18.10
C ALA A 122 -7.62 -5.94 19.05
N ASN A 123 -6.42 -6.21 18.55
CA ASN A 123 -5.20 -6.25 19.36
C ASN A 123 -4.51 -4.88 19.52
N PHE A 124 -4.59 -4.02 18.50
CA PHE A 124 -3.73 -2.84 18.38
C PHE A 124 -4.45 -1.50 18.22
N SER A 125 -5.79 -1.47 18.29
CA SER A 125 -6.53 -0.19 18.22
C SER A 125 -6.07 0.81 19.29
N PHE A 126 -6.05 2.09 18.91
CA PHE A 126 -5.79 3.24 19.78
C PHE A 126 -4.41 3.25 20.46
N ARG A 127 -3.45 2.49 19.94
CA ARG A 127 -2.05 2.55 20.39
C ARG A 127 -1.34 3.70 19.71
N HIS A 128 -0.52 4.43 20.47
CA HIS A 128 0.40 5.41 19.90
C HIS A 128 1.59 4.71 19.26
N VAL A 129 1.93 5.07 18.03
CA VAL A 129 2.91 4.34 17.19
C VAL A 129 4.34 4.52 17.68
N GLN A 130 4.67 5.63 18.35
CA GLN A 130 6.02 5.88 18.88
C GLN A 130 6.52 4.75 19.79
N ARG A 131 5.63 4.03 20.49
CA ARG A 131 6.02 2.91 21.36
C ARG A 131 6.74 1.78 20.61
N TYR A 132 6.51 1.65 19.31
CA TYR A 132 7.04 0.59 18.46
C TYR A 132 8.44 0.92 17.93
N PHE A 133 8.90 2.16 18.07
CA PHE A 133 10.16 2.64 17.50
C PHE A 133 11.13 3.11 18.58
N ALA A 134 12.39 2.69 18.44
CA ALA A 134 13.52 3.16 19.25
C ALA A 134 14.05 4.52 18.80
N VAL A 135 13.55 5.02 17.66
CA VAL A 135 13.85 6.33 17.07
C VAL A 135 12.63 7.24 17.12
N ASP A 136 12.84 8.55 17.01
CA ASP A 136 11.74 9.52 16.92
C ASP A 136 10.98 9.38 15.59
N ILE A 137 9.71 8.97 15.67
CA ILE A 137 8.87 8.71 14.50
C ILE A 137 8.50 9.98 13.74
N ALA A 138 8.63 11.16 14.36
CA ALA A 138 8.43 12.43 13.68
C ALA A 138 9.55 12.73 12.67
N ILE A 139 10.75 12.16 12.90
CA ILE A 139 11.95 12.43 12.09
C ILE A 139 12.31 11.22 11.22
N ALA A 140 12.04 10.00 11.67
CA ALA A 140 12.43 8.76 10.97
C ALA A 140 12.04 8.72 9.48
N PRO A 141 10.85 9.16 9.03
CA PRO A 141 10.50 9.17 7.60
C PRO A 141 11.37 10.06 6.72
N THR A 142 12.13 11.00 7.33
CA THR A 142 13.05 11.89 6.62
C THR A 142 14.48 11.35 6.53
N MET A 143 14.76 10.26 7.24
CA MET A 143 16.07 9.61 7.31
C MET A 143 16.19 8.50 6.25
N GLU A 144 17.40 8.25 5.77
CA GLU A 144 17.66 7.07 4.93
C GLU A 144 17.72 5.80 5.79
N PRO A 145 17.25 4.65 5.29
CA PRO A 145 16.67 4.42 3.95
C PRO A 145 15.16 4.74 3.85
N PHE A 146 14.50 5.10 4.95
CA PHE A 146 13.03 5.25 5.02
C PHE A 146 12.49 6.29 4.05
N LYS A 147 13.18 7.43 3.91
CA LYS A 147 12.83 8.48 2.97
C LYS A 147 12.76 7.95 1.54
N SER A 148 13.82 7.28 1.09
CA SER A 148 13.87 6.70 -0.26
C SER A 148 12.83 5.60 -0.45
N LEU A 149 12.60 4.76 0.56
CA LEU A 149 11.58 3.71 0.53
C LEU A 149 10.17 4.30 0.37
N PHE A 150 9.80 5.30 1.16
CA PHE A 150 8.51 5.98 1.02
C PHE A 150 8.36 6.67 -0.33
N ASP A 151 9.42 7.31 -0.82
CA ASP A 151 9.39 8.02 -2.10
C ASP A 151 9.20 7.06 -3.30
N GLN A 152 9.74 5.84 -3.22
CA GLN A 152 9.52 4.80 -4.23
C GLN A 152 8.06 4.32 -4.29
N GLN A 153 7.31 4.44 -3.19
CA GLN A 153 5.89 4.05 -3.15
C GLN A 153 4.94 5.18 -3.58
N ARG A 154 5.47 6.35 -3.96
CA ARG A 154 4.66 7.52 -4.29
C ARG A 154 3.94 7.34 -5.62
N ILE A 155 2.62 7.46 -5.59
CA ILE A 155 1.74 7.34 -6.75
C ILE A 155 1.48 8.73 -7.35
N GLY A 156 1.32 8.81 -8.68
CA GLY A 156 1.00 10.04 -9.39
C GLY A 156 2.21 10.73 -10.00
N ARG A 157 3.26 9.95 -10.29
CA ARG A 157 4.48 10.42 -10.97
C ARG A 157 4.54 10.01 -12.43
N LEU A 158 3.76 9.02 -12.83
CA LEU A 158 3.66 8.56 -14.21
C LEU A 158 2.29 8.92 -14.81
N THR A 159 2.19 8.87 -16.14
CA THR A 159 0.97 9.21 -16.88
C THR A 159 0.24 7.94 -17.32
N PRO A 160 -0.98 7.65 -16.82
CA PRO A 160 -1.78 6.52 -17.28
C PRO A 160 -2.14 6.60 -18.77
N ASN A 161 -2.36 5.46 -19.42
CA ASN A 161 -2.81 5.38 -20.82
C ASN A 161 -4.34 5.37 -21.01
N ALA A 162 -5.10 5.50 -19.93
CA ALA A 162 -6.56 5.49 -19.90
C ALA A 162 -7.11 6.47 -18.85
N PRO A 163 -8.38 6.89 -18.95
CA PRO A 163 -9.00 7.76 -17.94
C PRO A 163 -8.96 7.15 -16.53
N VAL A 164 -8.67 7.98 -15.53
CA VAL A 164 -8.66 7.59 -14.11
C VAL A 164 -9.63 8.46 -13.33
N LEU A 165 -10.56 7.83 -12.61
CA LEU A 165 -11.40 8.47 -11.60
C LEU A 165 -10.80 8.20 -10.21
N ILE A 166 -10.36 9.26 -9.55
CA ILE A 166 -9.88 9.21 -8.16
C ILE A 166 -10.98 9.79 -7.28
N VAL A 167 -11.34 9.07 -6.22
CA VAL A 167 -12.33 9.53 -5.24
C VAL A 167 -11.69 9.47 -3.86
N SER A 168 -11.63 10.60 -3.16
CA SER A 168 -11.24 10.64 -1.75
C SER A 168 -12.22 11.50 -0.96
N ASN A 169 -12.48 11.13 0.29
CA ASN A 169 -13.30 11.92 1.18
C ASN A 169 -12.39 12.88 1.96
N ARG A 170 -12.67 14.18 1.89
CA ARG A 170 -11.94 15.22 2.64
C ARG A 170 -11.88 14.96 4.16
N TYR A 171 -12.86 14.23 4.69
CA TYR A 171 -12.97 13.91 6.11
C TYR A 171 -12.67 12.43 6.42
N ASP A 172 -11.97 11.71 5.52
CA ASP A 172 -11.52 10.35 5.80
C ASP A 172 -10.53 10.36 6.98
N PRO A 173 -10.82 9.65 8.09
CA PRO A 173 -9.94 9.63 9.25
C PRO A 173 -8.80 8.61 9.13
N LEU A 174 -8.77 7.81 8.05
CA LEU A 174 -7.83 6.70 7.87
C LEU A 174 -6.81 7.00 6.77
N VAL A 175 -7.26 7.53 5.63
CA VAL A 175 -6.41 7.85 4.48
C VAL A 175 -6.49 9.36 4.18
N PRO A 176 -5.41 10.13 4.42
CA PRO A 176 -5.38 11.57 4.19
C PRO A 176 -5.35 11.98 2.71
#